data_AF-A0A5J4P4Z4-F1
#
_entry.id   AF-A0A5J4P4Z4-F1
#
_cell.length_a   1.000
_cell.length_b   1.000
_cell.length_c   1.000
_cell.angle_alpha   90.00
_cell.angle_beta   90.00
_cell.angle_gamma   90.00
#
_symmetry.space_group_name_H-M   'P 1'
#
loop_
_entity.id
_entity.type
_entity.pdbx_description
1 polymer ?
#
loop_
_entity_poly.entity_id
_entity_poly.type
_entity_poly.pdbx_seq_one_letter_code
_entity_poly.pdbx_strand_id
1 'polypeptide(L)'
;SNGFEGETGKSWCSLSVSISIKGEGDARPSDYWYDSSLYFDQLIKEGIGKKALERVFCKLGQRKVHSGKYVMVVDSINPNRLLSPMLSVLSGSALQQKHSFLLDKLNQKIGSDKFTLTDDPHLPQAFGARYCEQEGVATEHRSIFENGVLKTYFIDTYHAKKMNVPPTIGSPSIL
;
A
#
# COMPACT_ATOMS: atom_id res chain seq x y z
N SER A 1 23.16 20.69 0.44
CA SER A 1 23.80 21.99 0.74
C SER A 1 23.14 23.18 0.04
N ASN A 2 22.08 22.97 -0.76
CA ASN A 2 21.28 24.00 -1.43
C ASN A 2 20.24 24.70 -0.52
N GLY A 3 20.48 24.74 0.80
CA GLY A 3 19.66 25.53 1.74
C GLY A 3 18.39 24.86 2.29
N PHE A 4 18.21 23.54 2.14
CA PHE A 4 17.13 22.80 2.81
C PHE A 4 17.62 22.14 4.10
N GLU A 5 16.84 22.29 5.17
CA GLU A 5 16.98 21.57 6.45
C GLU A 5 15.57 21.19 6.92
N GLY A 6 15.40 19.95 7.39
CA GLY A 6 14.13 19.45 7.87
C GLY A 6 14.32 18.25 8.79
N GLU A 7 13.47 18.16 9.81
CA GLU A 7 13.50 17.09 10.80
C GLU A 7 12.13 16.42 10.95
N THR A 8 12.12 15.15 11.33
CA THR A 8 10.89 14.41 11.62
C THR A 8 11.08 13.50 12.82
N GLY A 9 10.14 13.52 13.76
CA GLY A 9 10.02 12.54 14.84
C GLY A 9 8.71 11.76 14.70
N LYS A 10 8.77 10.43 14.83
CA LYS A 10 7.59 9.55 14.72
C LYS A 10 7.66 8.44 15.76
N SER A 11 6.54 8.14 16.40
CA SER A 11 6.34 6.96 17.23
C SER A 11 5.31 6.05 16.57
N TRP A 12 5.40 4.76 16.88
CA TRP A 12 4.32 3.82 16.60
C TRP A 12 4.35 2.69 17.62
N CYS A 13 3.21 2.05 17.80
CA CYS A 13 3.05 0.86 18.59
C CYS A 13 2.15 -0.12 17.84
N SER A 14 2.33 -1.40 18.12
CA SER A 14 1.50 -2.45 17.54
C SER A 14 1.33 -3.58 18.53
N LEU A 15 0.19 -4.24 18.44
CA LEU A 15 -0.10 -5.47 19.15
C LEU A 15 -0.60 -6.50 18.14
N SER A 16 -0.07 -7.71 18.20
CA SER A 16 -0.47 -8.80 17.32
C SER A 16 -0.57 -10.11 18.07
N VAL A 17 -1.47 -10.97 17.60
CA VAL A 17 -1.59 -12.35 18.08
C VAL A 17 -1.64 -13.26 16.87
N SER A 18 -0.80 -14.28 16.87
CA SER A 18 -0.80 -15.37 15.90
C SER A 18 -1.21 -16.67 16.59
N ILE A 19 -2.12 -17.42 15.96
CA ILE A 19 -2.66 -18.66 16.52
C ILE A 19 -2.48 -19.77 15.50
N SER A 20 -1.97 -20.90 15.98
CA SER A 20 -1.88 -22.16 15.24
C SER A 20 -2.74 -23.21 15.93
N ILE A 21 -3.56 -23.94 15.19
CA ILE A 21 -4.42 -25.00 15.72
C ILE A 21 -4.12 -26.35 15.05
N LYS A 22 -4.60 -27.45 15.66
CA LYS A 22 -4.61 -28.77 15.00
C LYS A 22 -5.79 -28.85 14.04
N GLY A 23 -5.50 -29.09 12.75
CA GLY A 23 -6.50 -29.47 11.76
C GLY A 23 -6.60 -31.00 11.60
N GLU A 24 -7.22 -31.44 10.51
CA GLU A 24 -7.28 -32.85 10.15
C GLU A 24 -5.90 -33.42 9.81
N GLY A 25 -5.63 -34.65 10.25
CA GLY A 25 -4.32 -35.28 10.10
C GLY A 25 -3.21 -34.46 10.76
N ASP A 26 -2.16 -34.17 9.98
CA ASP A 26 -1.02 -33.37 10.39
C ASP A 26 -1.16 -31.87 10.05
N ALA A 27 -2.34 -31.44 9.58
CA ALA A 27 -2.55 -30.04 9.24
C ALA A 27 -2.40 -29.12 10.47
N ARG A 28 -1.66 -28.03 10.30
CA ARG A 28 -1.44 -26.97 11.30
C ARG A 28 -1.79 -25.60 10.73
N PRO A 29 -3.07 -25.31 10.44
CA PRO A 29 -3.44 -23.99 9.96
C PRO A 29 -3.12 -22.94 11.02
N SER A 30 -2.67 -21.78 10.55
CA SER A 30 -2.43 -20.61 11.37
C SER A 30 -3.00 -19.35 10.73
N ASP A 31 -3.39 -18.39 11.55
CA ASP A 31 -3.72 -17.03 11.14
C ASP A 31 -3.35 -16.06 12.27
N TYR A 32 -3.43 -14.77 11.97
CA TYR A 32 -3.10 -13.71 12.90
C TYR A 32 -4.11 -12.57 12.82
N TRP A 33 -4.10 -11.74 13.85
CA TRP A 33 -4.69 -10.42 13.84
C TRP A 33 -3.74 -9.43 14.49
N TYR A 34 -3.86 -8.16 14.12
CA TYR A 34 -3.09 -7.10 14.71
C TYR A 34 -3.85 -5.79 14.72
N ASP A 35 -3.36 -4.87 15.54
CA ASP A 35 -3.67 -3.45 15.47
C ASP A 35 -2.35 -2.66 15.57
N SER A 36 -2.35 -1.43 15.05
CA SER A 36 -1.20 -0.53 15.11
C SER A 36 -1.65 0.92 15.16
N SER A 37 -0.97 1.73 15.97
CA SER A 37 -1.27 3.16 16.12
C SER A 37 -0.01 3.99 16.32
N LEU A 38 -0.06 5.27 15.95
CA LEU A 38 0.98 6.25 16.28
C LEU A 38 1.01 6.60 17.77
N TYR A 39 -0.14 6.45 18.45
CA TYR A 39 -0.32 6.77 19.86
C TYR A 39 -0.77 5.53 20.66
N PHE A 40 -0.13 5.31 21.81
CA PHE A 40 -0.36 4.11 22.61
C PHE A 40 -1.76 4.02 23.22
N ASP A 41 -2.36 5.15 23.59
CA ASP A 41 -3.73 5.24 24.09
C ASP A 41 -4.75 4.83 23.01
N GLN A 42 -4.51 5.19 21.75
CA GLN A 42 -5.36 4.84 20.60
C GLN A 42 -5.21 3.38 20.11
N LEU A 43 -4.14 2.67 20.50
CA LEU A 43 -3.96 1.27 20.13
C LEU A 43 -5.11 0.40 20.65
N ILE A 44 -5.74 -0.40 19.80
CA ILE A 44 -6.73 -1.40 20.23
C ILE A 44 -5.98 -2.52 20.95
N LYS A 45 -6.31 -2.74 22.22
CA LYS A 45 -5.62 -3.72 23.09
C LYS A 45 -6.42 -4.99 23.31
N GLU A 46 -7.74 -4.94 23.08
CA GLU A 46 -8.67 -6.03 23.32
C GLU A 46 -9.18 -6.65 22.02
N GLY A 47 -9.67 -7.89 22.08
CA GLY A 47 -10.28 -8.56 20.93
C GLY A 47 -9.31 -9.06 19.85
N ILE A 48 -8.01 -8.69 19.88
CA ILE A 48 -7.02 -9.15 18.90
C ILE A 48 -6.90 -10.68 18.90
N GLY A 49 -6.76 -11.31 20.06
CA GLY A 49 -6.68 -12.77 20.17
C GLY A 49 -7.97 -13.47 19.71
N LYS A 50 -9.14 -12.89 20.02
CA LYS A 50 -10.44 -13.40 19.57
C LYS A 50 -10.52 -13.40 18.04
N LYS A 51 -10.17 -12.29 17.39
CA LYS A 51 -10.15 -12.19 15.92
C LYS A 51 -9.16 -13.16 15.28
N ALA A 52 -7.95 -13.28 15.83
CA ALA A 52 -6.96 -14.25 15.35
C ALA A 52 -7.51 -15.69 15.41
N LEU A 53 -8.22 -16.02 16.50
CA LEU A 53 -8.83 -17.33 16.71
C LEU A 53 -9.98 -17.60 15.72
N GLU A 54 -10.87 -16.63 15.54
CA GLU A 54 -11.96 -16.71 14.56
C GLU A 54 -11.42 -16.94 13.14
N ARG A 55 -10.37 -16.23 12.76
CA ARG A 55 -9.75 -16.35 11.43
C ARG A 55 -9.11 -17.71 11.19
N VAL A 56 -8.38 -18.25 12.17
CA VAL A 56 -7.78 -19.58 12.00
C VAL A 56 -8.84 -20.67 11.93
N PHE A 57 -9.97 -20.53 12.64
CA PHE A 57 -11.10 -21.46 12.51
C PHE A 57 -11.71 -21.45 11.10
N CYS A 58 -11.79 -20.30 10.44
CA CYS A 58 -12.22 -20.21 9.04
C CYS A 58 -11.29 -20.96 8.05
N LYS A 59 -10.11 -21.42 8.47
CA LYS A 59 -9.20 -22.22 7.65
C LYS A 59 -9.42 -23.73 7.76
N LEU A 60 -10.22 -24.20 8.71
CA LEU A 60 -10.54 -25.62 8.83
C LEU A 60 -11.42 -26.08 7.66
N GLY A 61 -11.15 -27.28 7.14
CA GLY A 61 -11.92 -27.86 6.04
C GLY A 61 -11.75 -27.16 4.69
N GLN A 62 -10.71 -26.33 4.51
CA GLN A 62 -10.41 -25.72 3.23
C GLN A 62 -10.21 -26.79 2.15
N ARG A 63 -10.88 -26.59 1.01
CA ARG A 63 -10.83 -27.48 -0.14
C ARG A 63 -10.56 -26.70 -1.42
N LYS A 64 -9.97 -27.37 -2.40
CA LYS A 64 -9.85 -26.82 -3.76
C LYS A 64 -11.25 -26.71 -4.37
N VAL A 65 -11.44 -25.65 -5.16
CA VAL A 65 -12.59 -25.49 -6.05
C VAL A 65 -12.17 -25.84 -7.47
N HIS A 66 -13.14 -26.15 -8.34
CA HIS A 66 -12.85 -26.37 -9.75
C HIS A 66 -12.28 -25.10 -10.40
N SER A 67 -11.41 -25.29 -11.39
CA SER A 67 -10.90 -24.16 -12.18
C SER A 67 -12.04 -23.52 -12.97
N GLY A 68 -12.09 -22.19 -12.95
CA GLY A 68 -13.16 -21.44 -13.60
C GLY A 68 -13.04 -19.95 -13.36
N LYS A 69 -13.99 -19.18 -13.92
CA LYS A 69 -14.13 -17.76 -13.66
C LYS A 69 -15.06 -17.55 -12.48
N TYR A 70 -14.63 -16.76 -11.51
CA TYR A 70 -15.40 -16.43 -10.30
C TYR A 70 -15.38 -14.93 -10.07
N VAL A 71 -16.41 -14.43 -9.39
CA VAL A 71 -16.37 -13.09 -8.80
C VAL A 71 -15.40 -13.15 -7.62
N MET A 72 -14.33 -12.36 -7.69
CA MET A 72 -13.36 -12.24 -6.62
C MET A 72 -13.78 -11.10 -5.69
N VAL A 73 -13.97 -11.42 -4.41
CA VAL A 73 -14.13 -10.44 -3.33
C VAL A 73 -12.86 -10.47 -2.50
N VAL A 74 -12.26 -9.30 -2.30
CA VAL A 74 -11.05 -9.13 -1.49
C VAL A 74 -11.43 -8.36 -0.23
N ASP A 75 -11.01 -8.87 0.92
CA ASP A 75 -11.25 -8.18 2.19
C ASP A 75 -10.45 -6.87 2.29
N SER A 76 -10.81 -6.04 3.27
CA SER A 76 -10.17 -4.73 3.49
C SER A 76 -8.75 -4.80 4.05
N ILE A 77 -8.24 -5.98 4.40
CA ILE A 77 -6.91 -6.16 5.00
C ILE A 77 -5.89 -6.55 3.93
N ASN A 78 -6.34 -7.17 2.85
CA ASN A 78 -5.52 -7.61 1.73
C ASN A 78 -5.54 -6.73 0.45
N PRO A 79 -6.12 -5.51 0.38
CA PRO A 79 -6.16 -4.76 -0.88
C PRO A 79 -4.75 -4.37 -1.34
N ASN A 80 -3.84 -4.09 -0.39
CA ASN A 80 -2.45 -3.76 -0.68
C ASN A 80 -1.71 -4.86 -1.44
N ARG A 81 -2.10 -6.13 -1.28
CA ARG A 81 -1.48 -7.23 -2.03
C ARG A 81 -1.77 -7.16 -3.53
N LEU A 82 -2.91 -6.59 -3.92
CA LEU A 82 -3.26 -6.36 -5.33
C LEU A 82 -2.71 -5.03 -5.84
N LEU A 83 -2.71 -3.99 -5.01
CA LEU A 83 -2.29 -2.65 -5.42
C LEU A 83 -0.77 -2.48 -5.46
N SER A 84 -0.02 -3.15 -4.59
CA SER A 84 1.43 -2.96 -4.49
C SER A 84 2.19 -3.22 -5.80
N PRO A 85 1.93 -4.30 -6.57
CA PRO A 85 2.57 -4.51 -7.86
C PRO A 85 2.22 -3.42 -8.90
N MET A 86 1.01 -2.85 -8.82
CA MET A 86 0.61 -1.76 -9.70
C MET A 86 1.35 -0.47 -9.34
N LEU A 87 1.56 -0.19 -8.05
CA LEU A 87 2.28 1.00 -7.60
C LEU A 87 3.77 0.93 -7.91
N SER A 88 4.39 -0.25 -7.78
CA SER A 88 5.84 -0.41 -8.01
C SER A 88 6.23 -0.09 -9.45
N VAL A 89 5.38 -0.43 -10.42
CA VAL A 89 5.61 -0.12 -11.84
C VAL A 89 5.36 1.35 -12.21
N LEU A 90 4.82 2.16 -11.31
CA LEU A 90 4.69 3.62 -11.50
C LEU A 90 5.96 4.38 -11.10
N SER A 91 6.95 3.71 -10.52
CA SER A 91 8.21 4.33 -10.10
C SER A 91 9.07 4.78 -11.28
N GLY A 92 9.81 5.88 -11.10
CA GLY A 92 10.74 6.43 -12.08
C GLY A 92 11.81 5.43 -12.48
N SER A 93 12.25 4.56 -11.57
CA SER A 93 13.19 3.48 -11.86
C SER A 93 12.61 2.41 -12.79
N ALA A 94 11.38 1.95 -12.53
CA ALA A 94 10.69 0.98 -13.39
C ALA A 94 10.43 1.56 -14.79
N LEU A 95 10.03 2.82 -14.88
CA LEU A 95 9.81 3.52 -16.15
C LEU A 95 11.11 3.67 -16.95
N GLN A 96 12.18 4.17 -16.29
CA GLN A 96 13.47 4.42 -16.94
C GLN A 96 14.10 3.13 -17.47
N GLN A 97 13.96 2.03 -16.74
CA GLN A 97 14.46 0.71 -17.12
C GLN A 97 13.54 -0.03 -18.11
N LYS A 98 12.42 0.58 -18.52
CA LYS A 98 11.38 -0.05 -19.36
C LYS A 98 10.83 -1.35 -18.77
N HIS A 99 10.80 -1.44 -17.45
CA HIS A 99 10.28 -2.54 -16.65
C HIS A 99 8.87 -2.25 -16.10
N SER A 100 8.14 -1.34 -16.75
CA SER A 100 6.77 -0.98 -16.41
C SER A 100 5.84 -1.29 -17.57
N PHE A 101 4.81 -2.12 -17.31
CA PHE A 101 3.71 -2.31 -18.27
C PHE A 101 2.80 -1.08 -18.36
N LEU A 102 3.02 -0.07 -17.51
CA LEU A 102 2.32 1.21 -17.51
C LEU A 102 3.14 2.33 -18.16
N LEU A 103 4.27 2.03 -18.80
CA LEU A 103 5.02 3.00 -19.60
C LEU A 103 4.12 3.59 -20.71
N ASP A 104 4.23 4.90 -20.95
CA ASP A 104 3.46 5.64 -21.94
C ASP A 104 1.93 5.57 -21.74
N LYS A 105 1.46 5.33 -20.51
CA LYS A 105 0.03 5.27 -20.13
C LYS A 105 -0.47 6.48 -19.34
N LEU A 106 0.37 7.49 -19.12
CA LEU A 106 -0.05 8.72 -18.45
C LEU A 106 -1.23 9.36 -19.20
N ASN A 107 -2.25 9.78 -18.46
CA ASN A 107 -3.51 10.33 -18.95
C ASN A 107 -4.37 9.38 -19.80
N GLN A 108 -4.08 8.07 -19.82
CA GLN A 108 -4.91 7.08 -20.49
C GLN A 108 -5.81 6.34 -19.50
N LYS A 109 -7.01 5.98 -19.96
CA LYS A 109 -7.93 5.13 -19.22
C LYS A 109 -7.46 3.69 -19.31
N ILE A 110 -6.94 3.17 -18.19
CA ILE A 110 -6.37 1.82 -18.08
C ILE A 110 -7.07 0.95 -17.03
N GLY A 111 -7.97 1.55 -16.23
CA GLY A 111 -8.73 0.89 -15.19
C GLY A 111 -10.25 1.10 -15.33
N SER A 112 -10.97 0.59 -14.33
CA SER A 112 -12.42 0.76 -14.18
C SER A 112 -12.78 2.22 -13.84
N ASP A 113 -13.93 2.69 -14.31
CA ASP A 113 -14.51 3.99 -13.89
C ASP A 113 -14.74 4.08 -12.37
N LYS A 114 -14.81 2.94 -11.68
CA LYS A 114 -14.97 2.86 -10.22
C LYS A 114 -13.65 2.99 -9.47
N PHE A 115 -12.51 3.07 -10.16
CA PHE A 115 -11.20 3.07 -9.53
C PHE A 115 -10.61 4.49 -9.50
N THR A 116 -10.59 5.06 -8.30
CA THR A 116 -9.92 6.32 -7.98
C THR A 116 -8.99 6.07 -6.81
N LEU A 117 -7.76 6.59 -6.91
CA LEU A 117 -6.71 6.44 -5.91
C LEU A 117 -5.95 7.76 -5.79
N THR A 118 -5.83 8.28 -4.59
CA THR A 118 -5.13 9.54 -4.27
C THR A 118 -3.91 9.28 -3.41
N ASP A 119 -2.95 10.22 -3.42
CA ASP A 119 -1.91 10.34 -2.41
C ASP A 119 -2.24 11.54 -1.53
N ASP A 120 -2.45 11.32 -0.24
CA ASP A 120 -2.90 12.31 0.75
C ASP A 120 -1.85 12.51 1.86
N PRO A 121 -0.71 13.16 1.58
CA PRO A 121 0.48 13.15 2.44
C PRO A 121 0.33 13.93 3.75
N HIS A 122 -0.68 14.80 3.87
CA HIS A 122 -0.85 15.74 4.98
C HIS A 122 -1.98 15.36 5.93
N LEU A 123 -2.46 14.10 5.88
CA LEU A 123 -3.48 13.63 6.81
C LEU A 123 -2.97 13.67 8.26
N PRO A 124 -3.64 14.41 9.17
CA PRO A 124 -3.23 14.49 10.56
C PRO A 124 -3.26 13.11 11.23
N GLN A 125 -2.24 12.81 12.03
CA GLN A 125 -2.14 11.58 12.81
C GLN A 125 -2.24 10.28 11.99
N ALA A 126 -1.90 10.33 10.69
CA ALA A 126 -1.92 9.18 9.82
C ALA A 126 -0.53 8.57 9.61
N PHE A 127 -0.46 7.24 9.56
CA PHE A 127 0.75 6.53 9.11
C PHE A 127 1.11 6.98 7.70
N GLY A 128 2.40 7.26 7.46
CA GLY A 128 2.89 7.71 6.15
C GLY A 128 2.88 9.23 5.96
N ALA A 129 2.19 10.00 6.80
CA ALA A 129 2.13 11.46 6.67
C ALA A 129 3.53 12.09 6.74
N ARG A 130 3.80 13.03 5.85
CA ARG A 130 5.08 13.75 5.73
C ARG A 130 4.93 15.00 4.87
N TYR A 131 5.72 16.03 5.14
CA TYR A 131 5.73 17.28 4.38
C TYR A 131 6.75 17.30 3.24
N CYS A 132 7.79 16.47 3.34
CA CYS A 132 8.79 16.33 2.29
C CYS A 132 9.20 14.86 2.15
N GLU A 133 9.70 14.51 0.96
CA GLU A 133 10.33 13.21 0.73
C GLU A 133 11.84 13.23 1.05
N GLN A 134 12.56 12.17 0.67
CA GLN A 134 13.98 12.03 1.01
C GLN A 134 14.87 13.04 0.29
N GLU A 135 14.48 13.49 -0.90
CA GLU A 135 15.18 14.56 -1.63
C GLU A 135 14.87 15.98 -1.09
N GLY A 136 14.03 16.11 -0.05
CA GLY A 136 13.57 17.40 0.47
C GLY A 136 12.47 18.07 -0.37
N VAL A 137 11.95 17.38 -1.39
CA VAL A 137 10.85 17.86 -2.23
C VAL A 137 9.54 17.81 -1.44
N ALA A 138 8.77 18.90 -1.50
CA ALA A 138 7.48 19.01 -0.82
C ALA A 138 6.48 17.99 -1.35
N THR A 139 5.80 17.31 -0.44
CA THR A 139 4.68 16.41 -0.79
C THR A 139 3.41 17.21 -1.01
N GLU A 140 2.54 16.73 -1.90
CA GLU A 140 1.29 17.39 -2.26
C GLU A 140 0.20 16.33 -2.46
N HIS A 141 -1.06 16.73 -2.30
CA HIS A 141 -2.18 15.90 -2.70
C HIS A 141 -2.10 15.59 -4.20
N ARG A 142 -2.19 14.32 -4.59
CA ARG A 142 -2.14 13.92 -6.01
C ARG A 142 -3.18 12.86 -6.31
N SER A 143 -3.87 13.01 -7.43
CA SER A 143 -4.60 11.89 -8.04
C SER A 143 -3.60 10.96 -8.71
N ILE A 144 -3.57 9.70 -8.32
CA ILE A 144 -2.79 8.65 -8.99
C ILE A 144 -3.65 8.01 -10.07
N PHE A 145 -4.89 7.67 -9.71
CA PHE A 145 -5.92 7.25 -10.63
C PHE A 145 -7.19 8.07 -10.40
N GLU A 146 -7.81 8.50 -11.50
CA GLU A 146 -9.08 9.22 -11.46
C GLU A 146 -10.05 8.53 -12.42
N ASN A 147 -11.05 7.83 -11.89
CA ASN A 147 -12.04 7.07 -12.67
C ASN A 147 -11.37 6.14 -13.70
N GLY A 148 -10.31 5.43 -13.27
CA GLY A 148 -9.54 4.50 -14.10
C GLY A 148 -8.51 5.15 -15.02
N VAL A 149 -8.37 6.48 -15.02
CA VAL A 149 -7.35 7.21 -15.77
C VAL A 149 -6.08 7.33 -14.92
N LEU A 150 -4.93 6.91 -15.45
CA LEU A 150 -3.65 7.10 -14.77
C LEU A 150 -3.21 8.57 -14.86
N LYS A 151 -2.92 9.20 -13.71
CA LYS A 151 -2.63 10.63 -13.61
C LYS A 151 -1.22 10.95 -13.11
N THR A 152 -0.59 10.05 -12.37
CA THR A 152 0.71 10.31 -11.72
C THR A 152 1.66 9.13 -11.85
N TYR A 153 2.91 9.43 -12.20
CA TYR A 153 4.07 8.57 -11.96
C TYR A 153 4.86 9.10 -10.76
N PHE A 154 5.66 8.25 -10.12
CA PHE A 154 6.52 8.65 -8.99
C PHE A 154 7.98 8.78 -9.46
N ILE A 155 8.35 9.97 -9.90
CA ILE A 155 9.64 10.24 -10.56
C ILE A 155 10.45 11.21 -9.70
N ASP A 156 11.52 10.69 -9.09
CA ASP A 156 12.52 11.48 -8.37
C ASP A 156 13.39 12.34 -9.32
N THR A 157 14.23 13.22 -8.76
CA THR A 157 15.09 14.13 -9.52
C THR A 157 16.06 13.38 -10.44
N TYR A 158 16.59 12.24 -9.98
CA TYR A 158 17.56 11.44 -10.73
C TYR A 158 16.96 10.82 -12.00
N HIS A 159 15.81 10.15 -11.86
CA HIS A 159 15.11 9.49 -12.95
C HIS A 159 14.48 10.50 -13.90
N ALA A 160 13.97 11.63 -13.38
CA ALA A 160 13.52 12.77 -14.18
C ALA A 160 14.63 13.24 -15.14
N LYS A 161 15.84 13.47 -14.61
CA LYS A 161 16.99 13.87 -15.41
C LYS A 161 17.40 12.83 -16.45
N LYS A 162 17.37 11.54 -16.11
CA LYS A 162 17.70 10.46 -17.06
C LYS A 162 16.69 10.33 -18.20
N MET A 163 15.42 10.54 -17.92
CA MET A 163 14.34 10.43 -18.91
C MET A 163 14.05 11.76 -19.62
N ASN A 164 14.70 12.85 -19.22
CA ASN A 164 14.46 14.21 -19.70
C ASN A 164 12.99 14.65 -19.55
N VAL A 165 12.41 14.38 -18.38
CA VAL A 165 11.04 14.76 -18.00
C VAL A 165 11.06 15.54 -16.67
N PRO A 166 10.02 16.32 -16.35
CA PRO A 166 9.91 16.95 -15.04
C PRO A 166 9.78 15.91 -13.91
N PRO A 167 10.40 16.14 -12.73
CA PRO A 167 10.17 15.32 -11.55
C PRO A 167 8.77 15.54 -10.99
N THR A 168 8.32 14.62 -10.14
CA THR A 168 7.04 14.68 -9.42
C THR A 168 7.30 14.52 -7.93
N ILE A 169 7.29 13.29 -7.43
CA ILE A 169 7.70 12.87 -6.10
C ILE A 169 8.29 11.47 -6.20
N GLY A 170 9.36 11.15 -5.47
CA GLY A 170 10.00 9.83 -5.57
C GLY A 170 9.14 8.66 -5.08
N SER A 171 8.15 8.91 -4.21
CA SER A 171 7.27 7.88 -3.66
C SER A 171 5.94 8.44 -3.13
N PRO A 172 4.86 7.65 -3.10
CA PRO A 172 3.62 8.04 -2.43
C PRO A 172 3.79 8.10 -0.92
N SER A 173 2.86 8.74 -0.22
CA SER A 173 2.84 8.88 1.23
C SER A 173 1.68 8.12 1.88
N ILE A 174 0.43 8.42 1.50
CA ILE A 174 -0.79 7.78 2.04
C ILE A 174 -1.77 7.56 0.90
N LEU A 175 -2.16 6.30 0.68
CA LEU A 175 -2.99 5.85 -0.44
C LEU A 175 -4.40 5.43 -0.03
#